data_AF-V8QKT0-F1
#
_entry.id   AF-V8QKT0-F1
#
_cell.length_a   1.000
_cell.length_b   1.000
_cell.length_c   1.000
_cell.angle_alpha   90.00
_cell.angle_beta   90.00
_cell.angle_gamma   90.00
#
_symmetry.space_group_name_H-M   'P 1'
#
loop_
_entity.id
_entity.type
_entity.pdbx_description
1 polymer ?
#
loop_
_entity_poly.entity_id
_entity_poly.type
_entity_poly.pdbx_seq_one_letter_code
_entity_poly.pdbx_strand_id
1 'polypeptide(L)'
;MLRHFMLPVVAVVALSGCASKAIYDQNDIHFILPCKTDTAACMKKMEQSCAQEKGQVMSRDIVQEELPVVQVICRPPPKQKPPAE
;
A
#
# COMPACT_ATOMS: atom_id res chain seq x y z
N MET A 1 -16.78 62.16 9.96
CA MET A 1 -16.34 60.95 10.68
C MET A 1 -16.73 59.73 9.85
N LEU A 2 -15.77 59.12 9.14
CA LEU A 2 -16.02 57.98 8.26
C LEU A 2 -15.76 56.68 9.03
N ARG A 3 -16.84 55.98 9.38
CA ARG A 3 -16.83 54.76 10.20
C ARG A 3 -16.34 53.59 9.35
N HIS A 4 -15.12 53.13 9.63
CA HIS A 4 -14.51 52.01 8.93
C HIS A 4 -15.19 50.69 9.36
N PHE A 5 -15.92 50.05 8.46
CA PHE A 5 -16.40 48.69 8.64
C PHE A 5 -15.26 47.72 8.31
N MET A 6 -14.54 47.26 9.34
CA MET A 6 -13.64 46.12 9.24
C MET A 6 -14.48 44.84 9.19
N LEU A 7 -14.75 44.34 7.99
CA LEU A 7 -15.29 43.00 7.78
C LEU A 7 -14.14 41.98 7.94
N PRO A 8 -14.19 41.06 8.91
CA PRO A 8 -13.17 40.02 9.01
C PRO A 8 -13.36 39.06 7.84
N VAL A 9 -12.35 39.02 6.96
CA VAL A 9 -12.23 37.99 5.92
C VAL A 9 -12.01 36.66 6.63
N VAL A 10 -13.10 35.92 6.85
CA VAL A 10 -13.06 34.53 7.28
C VAL A 10 -12.58 33.72 6.07
N ALA A 11 -11.26 33.60 5.93
CA ALA A 11 -10.65 32.69 4.98
C ALA A 11 -11.01 31.26 5.40
N VAL A 12 -12.07 30.71 4.79
CA VAL A 12 -12.41 29.30 4.90
C VAL A 12 -11.31 28.53 4.18
N VAL A 13 -10.31 28.10 4.94
CA VAL A 13 -9.28 27.17 4.46
C VAL A 13 -9.99 25.84 4.21
N ALA A 14 -10.45 25.64 2.98
CA ALA A 14 -10.93 24.35 2.52
C ALA A 14 -9.73 23.39 2.55
N LEU A 15 -9.64 22.57 3.60
CA LEU A 15 -8.71 21.45 3.66
C LEU A 15 -9.17 20.43 2.61
N SER A 16 -8.66 20.56 1.39
CA SER A 16 -8.78 19.52 0.38
C SER A 16 -7.96 18.32 0.87
N GLY A 17 -8.61 17.42 1.60
CA GLY A 17 -8.04 16.11 1.88
C GLY A 17 -7.84 15.40 0.55
N CYS A 18 -6.60 15.33 0.07
CA CYS A 18 -6.25 14.40 -0.99
C CYS A 18 -6.71 13.02 -0.51
N ALA A 19 -7.60 12.37 -1.25
CA ALA A 19 -8.07 11.04 -0.93
C ALA A 19 -6.85 10.11 -0.78
N SER A 20 -6.43 9.89 0.46
CA SER A 20 -5.28 9.06 0.79
C SER A 20 -5.64 7.65 0.34
N LYS A 21 -5.02 7.19 -0.75
CA LYS A 21 -5.07 5.77 -1.10
C LYS A 21 -4.49 5.01 0.08
N ALA A 22 -5.24 4.04 0.61
CA ALA A 22 -4.75 3.18 1.68
C ALA A 22 -3.46 2.51 1.20
N ILE A 23 -2.36 2.79 1.90
CA ILE A 23 -1.05 2.19 1.58
C ILE A 23 -1.11 0.69 1.88
N TYR A 24 -1.88 0.30 2.91
CA TYR A 24 -2.11 -1.08 3.34
C TYR A 24 -3.57 -1.46 3.14
N ASP A 25 -3.81 -2.59 2.48
CA ASP A 25 -5.14 -3.18 2.35
C ASP A 25 -5.19 -4.44 3.22
N GLN A 26 -6.31 -4.68 3.91
CA GLN A 26 -6.47 -5.90 4.71
C GLN A 26 -6.36 -7.18 3.88
N ASN A 27 -6.54 -7.08 2.56
CA ASN A 27 -6.43 -8.21 1.64
C ASN A 27 -5.01 -8.40 1.10
N ASP A 28 -4.03 -7.60 1.52
CA ASP A 28 -2.65 -7.78 1.08
C ASP A 28 -2.11 -9.14 1.58
N ILE A 29 -1.52 -9.91 0.67
CA ILE A 29 -0.87 -11.19 0.91
C ILE A 29 0.62 -10.94 1.07
N HIS A 30 1.19 -11.38 2.18
CA HIS A 30 2.61 -11.21 2.50
C HIS A 30 3.35 -12.52 2.28
N PHE A 31 4.19 -12.58 1.25
CA PHE A 31 5.11 -13.70 1.02
C PHE A 31 6.42 -13.41 1.73
N ILE A 32 6.86 -14.31 2.63
CA ILE A 32 8.11 -14.20 3.39
C ILE A 32 8.85 -15.53 3.25
N LEU A 33 10.08 -15.51 2.71
CA LEU A 33 10.85 -16.74 2.45
C LEU A 33 12.33 -16.52 2.79
N PRO A 34 12.90 -17.32 3.71
CA PRO A 34 14.35 -17.38 3.88
C PRO A 34 14.99 -18.04 2.65
N CYS A 35 15.99 -17.38 2.08
CA CYS A 35 16.66 -17.77 0.84
C CYS A 35 18.14 -18.00 1.08
N LYS A 36 18.62 -19.22 0.82
CA LYS A 36 19.99 -19.63 1.18
C LYS A 36 21.06 -19.27 0.16
N THR A 37 20.70 -19.07 -1.12
CA THR A 37 21.69 -19.03 -2.21
C THR A 37 21.42 -17.95 -3.24
N ASP A 38 20.21 -17.86 -3.79
CA ASP A 38 19.87 -16.89 -4.82
C ASP A 38 18.60 -16.11 -4.44
N THR A 39 18.82 -14.91 -3.87
CA THR A 39 17.74 -14.01 -3.46
C THR A 39 16.95 -13.47 -4.66
N ALA A 40 17.57 -13.33 -5.84
CA ALA A 40 16.90 -12.87 -7.04
C ALA A 40 15.96 -13.94 -7.60
N ALA A 41 16.40 -15.20 -7.63
CA ALA A 41 15.54 -16.32 -8.02
C ALA A 41 14.36 -16.50 -7.03
N CYS A 42 14.62 -16.35 -5.73
CA CYS A 42 13.58 -16.34 -4.72
C CYS A 42 12.55 -15.22 -4.92
N MET A 43 13.01 -13.99 -5.14
CA MET A 43 12.15 -12.83 -5.42
C MET A 43 11.26 -13.11 -6.62
N LYS A 44 11.85 -13.59 -7.73
CA LYS A 44 11.11 -13.94 -8.94
C LYS A 44 10.04 -15.01 -8.67
N LYS A 45 10.34 -16.02 -7.85
CA LYS A 45 9.37 -17.06 -7.47
C LYS A 45 8.19 -16.47 -6.68
N MET A 46 8.45 -15.55 -5.76
CA MET A 46 7.38 -14.86 -5.03
C MET A 46 6.52 -13.97 -5.92
N GLU A 47 7.13 -13.24 -6.85
CA GLU A 47 6.40 -12.44 -7.83
C GLU A 47 5.50 -13.32 -8.71
N GLN A 48 5.98 -14.51 -9.10
CA GLN A 48 5.17 -15.49 -9.82
C GLN A 48 3.99 -15.98 -8.97
N SER A 49 4.19 -16.25 -7.68
CA SER A 49 3.09 -16.58 -6.77
C SER A 49 2.06 -15.44 -6.69
N CYS A 50 2.51 -14.18 -6.62
CA CYS A 50 1.60 -13.04 -6.65
C CYS A 50 0.79 -12.98 -7.96
N ALA A 51 1.43 -13.26 -9.10
CA ALA A 51 0.75 -13.32 -10.39
C ALA A 51 -0.29 -14.46 -10.47
N GLN A 52 -0.05 -15.60 -9.80
CA GLN A 52 -1.01 -16.70 -9.70
C GLN A 52 -2.28 -16.30 -8.94
N GLU A 53 -2.15 -15.46 -7.92
CA GLU A 53 -3.28 -14.85 -7.20
C GLU A 53 -3.96 -13.72 -7.99
N LYS A 54 -3.54 -13.51 -9.26
CA LYS A 54 -3.95 -12.38 -10.12
C LYS A 54 -3.70 -11.03 -9.45
N GLY A 55 -2.75 -10.99 -8.51
CA GLY A 55 -2.46 -9.82 -7.71
C GLY A 55 -1.41 -8.91 -8.34
N GLN A 56 -1.30 -7.71 -7.77
CA GLN A 56 -0.27 -6.74 -8.10
C GLN A 56 0.80 -6.73 -7.00
N VAL A 57 2.07 -6.78 -7.39
CA VAL A 57 3.17 -6.61 -6.44
C VAL A 57 3.21 -5.15 -5.97
N MET A 58 3.00 -4.96 -4.68
CA MET A 58 2.98 -3.65 -4.02
C MET A 58 4.34 -3.25 -3.46
N SER A 59 5.08 -4.23 -2.92
CA SER A 59 6.39 -4.02 -2.33
C SER A 59 7.28 -5.25 -2.49
N ARG A 60 8.59 -5.00 -2.53
CA ARG A 60 9.66 -6.00 -2.61
C ARG A 60 10.74 -5.60 -1.63
N ASP A 61 11.17 -6.51 -0.79
CA ASP A 61 12.24 -6.25 0.17
C ASP A 61 13.13 -7.49 0.38
N ILE A 62 14.36 -7.25 0.82
CA ILE A 62 15.32 -8.28 1.21
C ILE A 62 15.90 -7.88 2.57
N VAL A 63 15.53 -8.62 3.60
CA VAL A 63 16.10 -8.44 4.94
C VAL A 63 17.36 -9.29 5.06
N GLN A 64 18.50 -8.64 5.29
CA GLN A 64 19.78 -9.31 5.53
C GLN A 64 19.88 -9.73 6.99
N GLU A 65 19.47 -10.97 7.27
CA GLU A 65 19.76 -11.68 8.52
C GLU A 65 20.85 -12.75 8.28
N GLU A 66 21.06 -13.66 9.25
CA GLU A 66 21.99 -14.80 9.09
C GLU A 66 21.69 -15.62 7.81
N LEU A 67 20.42 -15.70 7.42
CA LEU A 67 19.97 -16.12 6.11
C LEU A 67 19.09 -15.01 5.51
N PRO A 68 19.37 -14.53 4.28
CA PRO A 68 18.61 -13.42 3.73
C PRO A 68 17.15 -13.83 3.50
N VAL A 69 16.23 -12.99 3.98
CA VAL A 69 14.79 -13.21 3.87
C VAL A 69 14.24 -12.30 2.79
N VAL A 70 13.63 -12.89 1.76
CA VAL A 70 12.91 -12.16 0.72
C VAL A 70 11.48 -11.92 1.20
N GLN A 71 10.97 -10.72 0.98
CA GLN A 71 9.59 -10.34 1.28
C GLN A 71 8.92 -9.71 0.06
N VAL A 72 7.70 -10.14 -0.25
CA VAL A 72 6.85 -9.55 -1.30
C VAL A 72 5.45 -9.32 -0.76
N ILE A 73 4.98 -8.08 -0.87
CA ILE A 73 3.58 -7.73 -0.58
C ILE A 73 2.82 -7.77 -1.89
N CYS A 74 1.77 -8.60 -1.94
CA CYS A 74 0.92 -8.81 -3.10
C CYS A 74 -0.51 -8.36 -2.80
N ARG A 75 -1.09 -7.51 -3.65
CA ARG A 75 -2.48 -7.10 -3.53
C ARG A 75 -3.35 -7.86 -4.54
N PRO A 76 -4.13 -8.86 -4.11
CA PRO A 76 -5.08 -9.53 -4.98
C PRO A 76 -6.21 -8.58 -5.38
N PRO A 77 -6.97 -8.89 -6.45
CA PRO A 77 -8.15 -8.12 -6.81
C PRO A 77 -9.18 -8.18 -5.67
N PRO A 78 -9.91 -7.08 -5.40
CA PRO A 78 -10.93 -7.06 -4.36
C PRO A 78 -11.96 -8.15 -4.64
N LYS A 79 -12.16 -9.05 -3.66
CA LYS A 79 -13.29 -9.97 -3.67
C LYS A 79 -14.56 -9.09 -3.60
N GLN A 80 -15.51 -9.31 -4.50
CA GLN A 80 -16.78 -8.58 -4.46
C GLN A 80 -17.33 -8.64 -3.03
N LYS A 81 -17.65 -7.48 -2.44
CA LYS A 81 -18.29 -7.44 -1.12
C LYS A 81 -19.51 -8.37 -1.17
N PRO A 82 -19.75 -9.20 -0.13
CA PRO A 82 -21.08 -9.77 0.05
C PRO A 82 -22.08 -8.60 0.02
N PRO A 83 -23.25 -8.76 -0.63
CA PRO A 83 -24.28 -7.73 -0.56
C PRO A 83 -24.53 -7.42 0.93
N ALA A 84 -24.57 -6.14 1.27
CA ALA A 84 -24.97 -5.72 2.60
C ALA A 84 -26.39 -6.26 2.84
N GLU A 85 -26.57 -7.05 3.90
CA GLU A 85 -27.88 -7.39 4.43
C GLU A 85 -28.61 -6.14 4.94
#